data_AF-A0AAV4D8P2-F1
#
_entry.id   AF-A0AAV4D8P2-F1
#
_cell.length_a   1.000
_cell.length_b   1.000
_cell.length_c   1.000
_cell.angle_alpha   90.00
_cell.angle_beta   90.00
_cell.angle_gamma   90.00
#
_symmetry.space_group_name_H-M   'P 1'
#
loop_
_entity.id
_entity.type
_entity.pdbx_description
1 polymer ?
#
loop_
_entity_poly.entity_id
_entity_poly.type
_entity_poly.pdbx_seq_one_letter_code
_entity_poly.pdbx_strand_id
1 'polypeptide(L)'
;MTPNERICALPLDEISIKPFLTYNPHQDLVQGTFPIRLCPKLTQRHIVLKNHSKLRVNLAEHILSDSVIAGIATMVNFSALPPGAMAIAHFAEKLDQRFNCFNSKALLSKQVMGHAISLNSEHLIFLNETQEWLNTVRANNQFGSIFCLEGWKLTISCVKMLWDDVRENYGFRYLLTDRLNQDCLENLFSVIRGKGGHRSILGPQEF
;
A
#
# COMPACT_ATOMS: atom_id res chain seq x y z
N MET A 1 -42.78 -27.14 -2.19
CA MET A 1 -41.94 -27.42 -3.37
C MET A 1 -42.67 -26.96 -4.61
N THR A 2 -42.35 -25.76 -5.06
CA THR A 2 -42.88 -25.24 -6.34
C THR A 2 -42.01 -25.75 -7.50
N PRO A 3 -42.51 -25.76 -8.75
CA PRO A 3 -41.83 -26.35 -9.91
C PRO A 3 -40.48 -25.69 -10.31
N ASN A 4 -40.05 -24.63 -9.61
CA ASN A 4 -38.85 -23.84 -9.93
C ASN A 4 -37.74 -23.95 -8.87
N GLU A 5 -37.85 -24.83 -7.87
CA GLU A 5 -36.78 -25.06 -6.89
C GLU A 5 -35.70 -25.96 -7.50
N ARG A 6 -34.55 -25.37 -7.88
CA ARG A 6 -33.35 -26.13 -8.27
C ARG A 6 -32.56 -26.46 -7.01
N ILE A 7 -32.51 -27.75 -6.66
CA ILE A 7 -31.65 -28.26 -5.58
C ILE A 7 -30.21 -28.24 -6.10
N CYS A 8 -29.35 -27.42 -5.50
CA CYS A 8 -27.92 -27.43 -5.74
C CYS A 8 -27.26 -28.14 -4.56
N ALA A 9 -26.78 -29.37 -4.76
CA ALA A 9 -25.95 -30.05 -3.78
C ALA A 9 -24.52 -29.54 -3.94
N LEU A 10 -24.03 -28.75 -2.97
CA LEU A 10 -22.62 -28.39 -2.89
C LEU A 10 -21.89 -29.54 -2.17
N PRO A 11 -21.00 -30.29 -2.84
CA PRO A 11 -20.16 -31.28 -2.17
C PRO A 11 -19.23 -30.55 -1.19
N LEU A 12 -19.41 -30.82 0.10
CA LEU A 12 -18.65 -30.19 1.20
C LEU A 12 -17.22 -30.73 1.35
N ASP A 13 -16.82 -31.72 0.55
CA ASP A 13 -15.56 -32.48 0.72
C ASP A 13 -14.27 -31.65 0.52
N GLU A 14 -14.36 -30.41 0.04
CA GLU A 14 -13.18 -29.55 -0.20
C GLU A 14 -13.20 -28.20 0.55
N ILE A 15 -14.08 -28.01 1.54
CA ILE A 15 -14.11 -26.76 2.31
C ILE A 15 -13.29 -26.90 3.60
N SER A 16 -12.11 -26.27 3.60
CA SER A 16 -11.37 -26.04 4.85
C SER A 16 -12.07 -24.96 5.66
N ILE A 17 -12.84 -25.39 6.68
CA ILE A 17 -13.43 -24.49 7.66
C ILE A 17 -12.29 -23.94 8.54
N LYS A 18 -12.21 -22.61 8.67
CA LYS A 18 -11.17 -21.98 9.50
C LYS A 18 -11.35 -22.41 10.96
N PRO A 19 -10.26 -22.51 11.76
CA PRO A 19 -10.32 -23.10 13.11
C PRO A 19 -11.29 -22.47 14.10
N PHE A 20 -11.72 -21.23 13.86
CA PHE A 20 -12.64 -20.46 14.71
C PHE A 20 -14.10 -20.50 14.19
N LEU A 21 -14.38 -21.32 13.19
CA LEU A 21 -15.70 -21.56 12.62
C LEU A 21 -16.08 -23.03 12.85
N THR A 22 -17.31 -23.27 13.23
CA THR A 22 -17.92 -24.57 13.49
C THR A 22 -19.18 -24.69 12.64
N TYR A 23 -19.28 -25.75 11.85
CA TYR A 23 -20.51 -26.05 11.12
C TYR A 23 -21.54 -26.65 12.08
N ASN A 24 -22.76 -26.11 12.09
CA ASN A 24 -23.91 -26.61 12.84
C ASN A 24 -24.82 -27.41 11.88
N PRO A 25 -24.81 -28.76 11.95
CA PRO A 25 -25.54 -29.60 11.01
C PRO A 25 -27.06 -29.51 11.16
N HIS A 26 -27.56 -29.13 12.32
CA HIS A 26 -29.00 -29.08 12.60
C HIS A 26 -29.69 -27.86 11.99
N GLN A 27 -28.94 -26.79 11.76
CA GLN A 27 -29.43 -25.54 11.20
C GLN A 27 -28.85 -25.26 9.81
N ASP A 28 -27.95 -26.12 9.30
CA ASP A 28 -27.20 -25.92 8.06
C ASP A 28 -26.49 -24.54 8.01
N LEU A 29 -25.79 -24.20 9.11
CA LEU A 29 -25.15 -22.90 9.30
C LEU A 29 -23.72 -23.05 9.83
N VAL A 30 -22.78 -22.27 9.30
CA VAL A 30 -21.44 -22.13 9.88
C VAL A 30 -21.46 -21.01 10.93
N GLN A 31 -21.18 -21.37 12.18
CA GLN A 31 -21.21 -20.49 13.35
C GLN A 31 -19.80 -20.31 13.90
N GLY A 32 -19.46 -19.12 14.37
CA GLY A 32 -18.17 -18.87 15.01
C GLY A 32 -17.89 -17.39 15.17
N THR A 33 -17.12 -17.03 16.19
CA THR A 33 -16.72 -15.64 16.43
C THR A 33 -15.46 -15.37 15.62
N PHE A 34 -15.58 -14.54 14.59
CA PHE A 34 -14.39 -13.99 13.94
C PHE A 34 -13.67 -13.10 14.97
N PRO A 35 -12.38 -13.35 15.28
CA PRO A 35 -11.61 -12.35 16.00
C PRO A 35 -11.53 -11.11 15.13
N ILE A 36 -12.24 -10.05 15.52
CA ILE A 36 -12.20 -8.75 14.84
C ILE A 36 -10.81 -8.18 15.11
N ARG A 37 -9.94 -8.26 14.11
CA ARG A 37 -8.58 -7.71 14.16
C ARG A 37 -8.63 -6.27 13.66
N LEU A 38 -8.04 -5.35 14.42
CA LEU A 38 -7.88 -3.95 13.98
C LEU A 38 -7.11 -3.85 12.66
N CYS A 39 -6.06 -4.67 12.50
CA CYS A 39 -5.18 -4.67 11.32
C CYS A 39 -5.19 -6.06 10.65
N PRO A 40 -6.24 -6.45 9.90
CA PRO A 40 -6.40 -7.82 9.40
C PRO A 40 -5.39 -8.23 8.32
N LYS A 41 -4.80 -7.24 7.62
CA LYS A 41 -3.79 -7.43 6.58
C LYS A 41 -2.40 -7.75 7.16
N LEU A 42 -2.11 -7.31 8.38
CA LEU A 42 -0.83 -7.58 9.02
C LEU A 42 -0.71 -9.06 9.37
N THR A 43 0.44 -9.62 9.00
CA THR A 43 0.80 -11.02 9.23
C THR A 43 2.30 -11.11 9.50
N GLN A 44 2.77 -12.26 10.00
CA GLN A 44 4.19 -12.50 10.28
C GLN A 44 5.12 -12.22 9.08
N ARG A 45 4.60 -12.31 7.85
CA ARG A 45 5.35 -12.01 6.62
C ARG A 45 5.77 -10.54 6.48
N HIS A 46 5.12 -9.64 7.20
CA HIS A 46 5.46 -8.20 7.22
C HIS A 46 6.66 -7.93 8.14
N ILE A 47 6.87 -8.77 9.15
CA ILE A 47 7.97 -8.65 10.12
C ILE A 47 9.17 -9.52 9.68
N VAL A 48 8.89 -10.79 9.34
CA VAL A 48 9.91 -11.75 8.93
C VAL A 48 9.95 -11.82 7.41
N LEU A 49 10.83 -10.99 6.83
CA LEU A 49 11.02 -10.90 5.37
C LEU A 49 11.88 -12.05 4.84
N LYS A 50 11.29 -12.92 4.02
CA LYS A 50 12.03 -13.91 3.20
C LYS A 50 12.68 -13.21 2.00
N ASN A 51 13.65 -13.86 1.35
CA ASN A 51 14.44 -13.26 0.26
C ASN A 51 13.60 -12.58 -0.84
N HIS A 52 12.59 -13.26 -1.39
CA HIS A 52 11.69 -12.66 -2.40
C HIS A 52 10.64 -11.71 -1.83
N SER A 53 10.38 -11.74 -0.52
CA SER A 53 9.41 -10.85 0.12
C SER A 53 9.93 -9.41 0.22
N LYS A 54 11.26 -9.21 0.20
CA LYS A 54 11.88 -7.87 0.27
C LYS A 54 11.54 -6.97 -0.91
N LEU A 55 11.21 -7.57 -2.06
CA LEU A 55 10.83 -6.84 -3.28
C LEU A 55 9.33 -6.56 -3.37
N ARG A 56 8.54 -7.04 -2.40
CA ARG A 56 7.09 -6.88 -2.43
C ARG A 56 6.67 -5.59 -1.76
N VAL A 57 6.46 -4.56 -2.58
CA VAL A 57 6.05 -3.22 -2.13
C VAL A 57 4.78 -3.26 -1.27
N ASN A 58 3.84 -4.17 -1.57
CA ASN A 58 2.61 -4.30 -0.79
C ASN A 58 2.83 -4.69 0.68
N LEU A 59 3.91 -5.42 1.01
CA LEU A 59 4.22 -5.73 2.41
C LEU A 59 4.70 -4.48 3.15
N ALA A 60 5.42 -3.59 2.48
CA ALA A 60 5.84 -2.32 3.08
C ALA A 60 4.65 -1.36 3.22
N GLU A 61 3.86 -1.20 2.16
CA GLU A 61 2.68 -0.32 2.14
C GLU A 61 1.67 -0.69 3.22
N HIS A 62 1.36 -1.98 3.40
CA HIS A 62 0.43 -2.40 4.46
C HIS A 62 0.89 -2.03 5.87
N ILE A 63 2.19 -2.05 6.17
CA ILE A 63 2.73 -1.68 7.50
C ILE A 63 2.51 -0.20 7.78
N LEU A 64 2.59 0.62 6.74
CA LEU A 64 2.51 2.08 6.84
C LEU A 64 1.08 2.60 6.67
N SER A 65 0.15 1.75 6.27
CA SER A 65 -1.23 2.14 5.95
C SER A 65 -1.99 2.83 7.09
N ASP A 66 -2.95 3.67 6.71
CA ASP A 66 -3.91 4.34 7.61
C ASP A 66 -4.57 3.39 8.62
N SER A 67 -4.92 2.16 8.20
CA SER A 67 -5.51 1.16 9.10
C SER A 67 -4.58 0.75 10.25
N VAL A 68 -3.26 0.72 10.02
CA VAL A 68 -2.27 0.39 11.05
C VAL A 68 -2.04 1.57 11.98
N ILE A 69 -2.03 2.78 11.45
CA ILE A 69 -1.94 4.03 12.22
C ILE A 69 -3.12 4.13 13.19
N ALA A 70 -4.35 3.94 12.69
CA ALA A 70 -5.55 3.90 13.51
C ALA A 70 -5.51 2.76 14.55
N GLY A 71 -4.99 1.59 14.17
CA GLY A 71 -4.80 0.46 15.08
C GLY A 71 -3.83 0.77 16.22
N ILE A 72 -2.70 1.41 15.94
CA ILE A 72 -1.72 1.84 16.96
C ILE A 72 -2.36 2.86 17.89
N ALA A 73 -3.00 3.90 17.35
CA ALA A 73 -3.65 4.95 18.16
C ALA A 73 -4.72 4.37 19.09
N THR A 74 -5.54 3.46 18.56
CA THR A 74 -6.57 2.76 19.34
C THR A 74 -5.95 1.95 20.48
N MET A 75 -4.90 1.19 20.20
CA MET A 75 -4.21 0.37 21.21
C MET A 75 -3.51 1.21 22.28
N VAL A 76 -2.95 2.37 21.92
CA VAL A 76 -2.41 3.33 22.90
C VAL A 76 -3.53 3.88 23.79
N ASN A 77 -4.67 4.25 23.21
CA ASN A 77 -5.82 4.76 23.97
C ASN A 77 -6.36 3.72 24.96
N PHE A 78 -6.35 2.43 24.60
CA PHE A 78 -6.69 1.33 25.50
C PHE A 78 -5.56 0.92 26.46
N SER A 79 -4.44 1.65 26.49
CA SER A 79 -3.26 1.33 27.30
C SER A 79 -2.65 -0.06 27.01
N ALA A 80 -2.95 -0.65 25.85
CA ALA A 80 -2.38 -1.90 25.39
C ALA A 80 -0.99 -1.70 24.73
N LEU A 81 -0.70 -0.49 24.27
CA LEU A 81 0.61 -0.06 23.79
C LEU A 81 1.13 1.15 24.60
N PRO A 82 2.46 1.30 24.74
CA PRO A 82 3.04 2.44 25.43
C PRO A 82 2.72 3.75 24.68
N PRO A 83 2.59 4.89 25.39
CA PRO A 83 2.32 6.19 24.75
C PRO A 83 3.34 6.57 23.66
N GLY A 84 4.59 6.13 23.81
CA GLY A 84 5.64 6.34 22.80
C GLY A 84 5.34 5.71 21.43
N ALA A 85 4.43 4.73 21.35
CA ALA A 85 3.99 4.16 20.08
C ALA A 85 3.27 5.18 19.18
N MET A 86 2.74 6.28 19.73
CA MET A 86 2.18 7.36 18.93
C MET A 86 3.20 8.01 18.00
N ALA A 87 4.47 8.08 18.39
CA ALA A 87 5.52 8.59 17.50
C ALA A 87 5.67 7.72 16.23
N ILE A 88 5.46 6.41 16.36
CA ILE A 88 5.49 5.47 15.24
C ILE A 88 4.27 5.71 14.33
N ALA A 89 3.09 5.93 14.91
CA ALA A 89 1.87 6.23 14.15
C ALA A 89 2.04 7.52 13.32
N HIS A 90 2.54 8.61 13.93
CA HIS A 90 2.80 9.86 13.21
C HIS A 90 3.88 9.72 12.12
N PHE A 91 4.91 8.91 12.37
CA PHE A 91 5.92 8.64 11.36
C PHE A 91 5.36 7.85 10.16
N ALA A 92 4.55 6.83 10.45
CA ALA A 92 3.87 6.03 9.43
C ALA A 92 2.88 6.88 8.62
N GLU A 93 2.13 7.76 9.26
CA GLU A 93 1.21 8.71 8.60
C GLU A 93 1.92 9.60 7.59
N LYS A 94 3.07 10.18 7.98
CA LYS A 94 3.89 10.96 7.05
C LYS A 94 4.36 10.12 5.86
N LEU A 95 4.70 8.84 6.05
CA LEU A 95 5.09 7.96 4.94
C LEU A 95 3.91 7.57 4.05
N ASP A 96 2.76 7.24 4.63
CA ASP A 96 1.54 6.86 3.90
C ASP A 96 1.06 7.96 2.98
N GLN A 97 0.88 9.18 3.51
CA GLN A 97 0.42 10.33 2.73
C GLN A 97 1.40 10.66 1.59
N ARG A 98 2.71 10.50 1.82
CA ARG A 98 3.70 10.67 0.75
C ARG A 98 3.60 9.58 -0.29
N PHE A 99 3.48 8.32 0.11
CA PHE A 99 3.29 7.24 -0.83
C PHE A 99 2.03 7.46 -1.68
N ASN A 100 0.93 7.88 -1.08
CA ASN A 100 -0.30 8.23 -1.78
C ASN A 100 -0.08 9.39 -2.77
N CYS A 101 0.60 10.46 -2.36
CA CYS A 101 0.93 11.63 -3.20
C CYS A 101 1.71 11.25 -4.46
N PHE A 102 2.62 10.29 -4.37
CA PHE A 102 3.43 9.83 -5.50
C PHE A 102 2.82 8.63 -6.24
N ASN A 103 1.60 8.22 -5.88
CA ASN A 103 0.92 7.07 -6.46
C ASN A 103 -0.57 7.35 -6.77
N SER A 104 -0.88 8.60 -7.13
CA SER A 104 -2.26 9.05 -7.40
C SER A 104 -2.73 8.55 -8.77
N LYS A 105 -3.73 7.68 -8.76
CA LYS A 105 -4.30 7.02 -9.96
C LYS A 105 -5.50 7.74 -10.56
N ALA A 106 -6.19 8.53 -9.74
CA ALA A 106 -7.46 9.13 -10.10
C ALA A 106 -7.53 10.60 -9.65
N LEU A 107 -8.45 11.35 -10.29
CA LEU A 107 -8.76 12.73 -9.95
C LEU A 107 -9.24 12.89 -8.49
N LEU A 108 -9.98 11.91 -7.99
CA LEU A 108 -10.51 11.87 -6.65
C LEU A 108 -10.05 10.57 -5.99
N SER A 109 -9.75 10.64 -4.69
CA SER A 109 -9.37 9.48 -3.89
C SER A 109 -9.98 9.58 -2.51
N LYS A 110 -10.21 8.42 -1.88
CA LYS A 110 -10.59 8.31 -0.47
C LYS A 110 -9.37 8.45 0.44
N GLN A 111 -8.17 8.22 -0.10
CA GLN A 111 -6.92 8.31 0.64
C GLN A 111 -6.45 9.77 0.69
N VAL A 112 -5.95 10.18 1.85
CA VAL A 112 -5.33 11.50 2.03
C VAL A 112 -4.12 11.61 1.10
N MET A 113 -4.06 12.71 0.34
CA MET A 113 -3.08 12.96 -0.73
C MET A 113 -3.06 11.91 -1.85
N GLY A 114 -4.03 11.00 -1.95
CA GLY A 114 -4.09 9.98 -3.01
C GLY A 114 -4.78 10.45 -4.30
N HIS A 115 -5.22 11.70 -4.35
CA HIS A 115 -5.89 12.29 -5.51
C HIS A 115 -4.89 13.00 -6.42
N ALA A 116 -5.30 13.35 -7.64
CA ALA A 116 -4.43 14.02 -8.60
C ALA A 116 -3.92 15.38 -8.07
N ILE A 117 -2.69 15.74 -8.45
CA ILE A 117 -2.18 17.10 -8.24
C ILE A 117 -2.96 18.03 -9.16
N SER A 118 -3.48 19.13 -8.63
CA SER A 118 -4.21 20.15 -9.37
C SER A 118 -3.95 21.53 -8.77
N LEU A 119 -4.38 22.60 -9.46
CA LEU A 119 -4.14 23.98 -9.04
C LEU A 119 -4.68 24.28 -7.64
N ASN A 120 -5.86 23.72 -7.32
CA ASN A 120 -6.55 23.96 -6.05
C ASN A 120 -6.20 22.90 -4.99
N SER A 121 -5.26 22.00 -5.27
CA SER A 121 -4.89 20.94 -4.34
C SER A 121 -3.81 21.38 -3.37
N GLU A 122 -3.83 20.83 -2.16
CA GLU A 122 -2.87 21.12 -1.09
C GLU A 122 -1.49 20.46 -1.30
N HIS A 123 -1.31 19.73 -2.41
CA HIS A 123 -0.09 18.97 -2.67
C HIS A 123 1.19 19.81 -2.65
N LEU A 124 1.17 21.04 -3.18
CA LEU A 124 2.37 21.87 -3.19
C LEU A 124 2.81 22.27 -1.78
N ILE A 125 1.84 22.56 -0.90
CA ILE A 125 2.09 22.86 0.51
C ILE A 125 2.65 21.60 1.18
N PHE A 126 1.96 20.47 1.02
CA PHE A 126 2.37 19.17 1.54
C PHE A 126 3.78 18.74 1.09
N LEU A 127 4.13 18.97 -0.18
CA LEU A 127 5.45 18.66 -0.72
C LEU A 127 6.55 19.54 -0.12
N ASN A 128 6.28 20.82 0.13
CA ASN A 128 7.23 21.72 0.82
C ASN A 128 7.46 21.28 2.27
N GLU A 129 6.39 21.01 3.02
CA GLU A 129 6.48 20.52 4.40
C GLU A 129 7.21 19.17 4.46
N THR A 130 6.95 18.29 3.49
CA THR A 130 7.64 17.01 3.35
C THR A 130 9.14 17.21 3.12
N GLN A 131 9.51 18.17 2.26
CA GLN A 131 10.91 18.45 1.96
C GLN A 131 11.66 18.97 3.19
N GLU A 132 11.04 19.84 3.97
CA GLU A 132 11.56 20.30 5.27
C GLU A 132 11.70 19.13 6.26
N TRP A 133 10.66 18.30 6.37
CA TRP A 133 10.69 17.14 7.25
C TRP A 133 11.82 16.16 6.87
N LEU A 134 12.04 15.88 5.58
CA LEU A 134 13.14 15.03 5.11
C LEU A 134 14.52 15.56 5.52
N ASN A 135 14.68 16.88 5.65
CA ASN A 135 15.91 17.48 6.14
C ASN A 135 16.14 17.27 7.64
N THR A 136 15.13 16.86 8.41
CA THR A 136 15.25 16.53 9.84
C THR A 136 15.54 15.06 10.09
N VAL A 137 15.21 14.18 9.14
CA VAL A 137 15.38 12.73 9.31
C VAL A 137 16.86 12.35 9.31
N ARG A 138 17.29 11.62 10.34
CA ARG A 138 18.65 11.08 10.47
C ARG A 138 18.57 9.61 10.82
N ALA A 139 19.50 8.80 10.31
CA ALA A 139 19.73 7.47 10.84
C ALA A 139 20.62 7.58 12.09
N ASN A 140 20.32 6.79 13.11
CA ASN A 140 21.16 6.68 14.31
C ASN A 140 22.48 5.91 14.09
N ASN A 141 22.80 5.50 12.86
CA ASN A 141 23.92 4.62 12.56
C ASN A 141 25.03 5.32 11.78
N GLN A 142 26.25 4.81 11.94
CA GLN A 142 27.55 5.24 11.38
C GLN A 142 27.66 5.20 9.84
N PHE A 143 26.58 4.89 9.13
CA PHE A 143 26.53 4.94 7.68
C PHE A 143 26.11 6.35 7.30
N GLY A 144 26.82 6.95 6.32
CA GLY A 144 26.63 8.35 5.91
C GLY A 144 25.23 8.68 5.38
N SER A 145 25.16 9.61 4.42
CA SER A 145 23.87 10.03 3.85
C SER A 145 23.02 8.83 3.39
N ILE A 146 21.74 8.80 3.76
CA ILE A 146 20.81 7.76 3.32
C ILE A 146 20.39 8.10 1.88
N PHE A 147 20.91 7.37 0.90
CA PHE A 147 20.64 7.63 -0.52
C PHE A 147 19.15 7.75 -0.87
N CYS A 148 18.27 6.99 -0.20
CA CYS A 148 16.83 7.10 -0.46
C CYS A 148 16.25 8.45 -0.03
N LEU A 149 16.78 9.10 1.01
CA LEU A 149 16.33 10.42 1.44
C LEU A 149 16.69 11.49 0.40
N GLU A 150 17.89 11.41 -0.17
CA GLU A 150 18.29 12.30 -1.27
C GLU A 150 17.46 12.05 -2.53
N GLY A 151 17.16 10.78 -2.84
CA GLY A 151 16.21 10.42 -3.89
C GLY A 151 14.84 11.06 -3.67
N TRP A 152 14.30 11.01 -2.45
CA TRP A 152 13.02 11.65 -2.13
C TRP A 152 13.05 13.16 -2.35
N LYS A 153 14.09 13.86 -1.88
CA LYS A 153 14.24 15.32 -2.08
C LYS A 153 14.30 15.68 -3.56
N LEU A 154 15.02 14.89 -4.35
CA LEU A 154 15.10 15.05 -5.80
C LEU A 154 13.74 14.85 -6.45
N THR A 155 13.05 13.73 -6.15
CA THR A 155 11.72 13.43 -6.70
C THR A 155 10.71 14.53 -6.39
N ILE A 156 10.70 15.07 -5.17
CA ILE A 156 9.82 16.19 -4.79
C ILE A 156 10.10 17.42 -5.64
N SER A 157 11.38 17.79 -5.80
CA SER A 157 11.79 18.94 -6.61
C SER A 157 11.38 18.74 -8.07
N CYS A 158 11.61 17.56 -8.63
CA CYS A 158 11.26 17.22 -10.00
C CYS A 158 9.75 17.24 -10.24
N VAL A 159 8.93 16.69 -9.33
CA VAL A 159 7.47 16.68 -9.49
C VAL A 159 6.89 18.09 -9.42
N LYS A 160 7.42 18.94 -8.54
CA LYS A 160 7.03 20.36 -8.48
C LYS A 160 7.33 21.08 -9.81
N MET A 161 8.57 20.95 -10.29
CA MET A 161 8.98 21.54 -11.56
C MET A 161 8.17 21.01 -12.75
N LEU A 162 7.93 19.70 -12.78
CA LEU A 162 7.12 19.06 -13.81
C LEU A 162 5.69 19.61 -13.79
N TRP A 163 5.09 19.72 -12.61
CA TRP A 163 3.73 20.25 -12.47
C TRP A 163 3.60 21.69 -12.97
N ASP A 164 4.54 22.55 -12.61
CA ASP A 164 4.55 23.94 -13.09
C ASP A 164 4.68 24.00 -14.62
N ASP A 165 5.59 23.20 -15.22
CA ASP A 165 5.79 23.13 -16.67
C ASP A 165 4.55 22.62 -17.41
N VAL A 166 3.99 21.47 -17.02
CA VAL A 166 2.83 20.90 -17.72
C VAL A 166 1.58 21.76 -17.57
N ARG A 167 1.44 22.47 -16.46
CA ARG A 167 0.33 23.40 -16.21
C ARG A 167 0.45 24.64 -17.09
N GLU A 168 1.60 25.30 -17.04
CA GLU A 168 1.80 26.62 -17.66
C GLU A 168 2.01 26.53 -19.18
N ASN A 169 2.82 25.57 -19.63
CA ASN A 169 3.19 25.46 -21.04
C ASN A 169 2.22 24.58 -21.86
N TYR A 170 1.52 23.64 -21.21
CA TYR A 170 0.68 22.66 -21.90
C TYR A 170 -0.78 22.64 -21.44
N GLY A 171 -1.17 23.49 -20.47
CA GLY A 171 -2.55 23.64 -20.02
C GLY A 171 -3.13 22.43 -19.28
N PHE A 172 -2.29 21.59 -18.66
CA PHE A 172 -2.75 20.43 -17.91
C PHE A 172 -3.58 20.87 -16.69
N ARG A 173 -4.78 20.31 -16.56
CA ARG A 173 -5.67 20.58 -15.41
C ARG A 173 -5.26 19.85 -14.14
N TYR A 174 -4.58 18.71 -14.30
CA TYR A 174 -4.15 17.85 -13.22
C TYR A 174 -2.99 16.95 -13.66
N LEU A 175 -2.28 16.39 -12.67
CA LEU A 175 -1.19 15.44 -12.86
C LEU A 175 -1.43 14.18 -12.02
N LEU A 176 -1.37 13.02 -12.68
CA LEU A 176 -1.45 11.70 -12.06
C LEU A 176 -0.04 11.15 -11.83
N THR A 177 0.34 11.04 -10.56
CA THR A 177 1.71 10.67 -10.17
C THR A 177 2.01 9.18 -10.30
N ASP A 178 0.99 8.31 -10.32
CA ASP A 178 1.13 6.88 -10.65
C ASP A 178 1.71 6.66 -12.07
N ARG A 179 1.62 7.65 -12.96
CA ARG A 179 2.22 7.57 -14.31
C ARG A 179 3.70 7.95 -14.35
N LEU A 180 4.27 8.37 -13.23
CA LEU A 180 5.66 8.82 -13.12
C LEU A 180 6.57 7.75 -12.50
N ASN A 181 6.04 6.56 -12.21
CA ASN A 181 6.80 5.42 -11.68
C ASN A 181 7.11 4.38 -12.78
N GLN A 182 7.92 3.37 -12.42
CA GLN A 182 8.34 2.31 -13.33
C GLN A 182 7.41 1.07 -13.28
N ASP A 183 6.30 1.13 -12.54
CA ASP A 183 5.43 -0.03 -12.30
C ASP A 183 4.86 -0.57 -13.61
N CYS A 184 4.54 0.32 -14.57
CA CYS A 184 4.04 -0.10 -15.89
C CYS A 184 5.06 -0.98 -16.64
N LEU A 185 6.35 -0.68 -16.50
CA LEU A 185 7.44 -1.43 -17.11
C LEU A 185 7.66 -2.76 -16.37
N GLU A 186 7.62 -2.75 -15.03
CA GLU A 186 7.74 -3.97 -14.23
C GLU A 186 6.59 -4.96 -14.49
N ASN A 187 5.38 -4.42 -14.66
CA ASN A 187 4.20 -5.19 -15.04
C ASN A 187 4.37 -5.81 -16.43
N LEU A 188 4.90 -5.06 -17.40
CA LEU A 188 5.23 -5.58 -18.73
C LEU A 188 6.23 -6.74 -18.64
N PHE A 189 7.32 -6.59 -17.88
CA PHE A 189 8.30 -7.65 -17.68
C PHE A 189 7.71 -8.90 -17.01
N SER A 190 6.72 -8.71 -16.13
CA SER A 190 6.01 -9.81 -15.50
C SER A 190 5.14 -10.57 -16.51
N VAL A 191 4.48 -9.86 -17.43
CA VAL A 191 3.72 -10.48 -18.54
C VAL A 191 4.65 -11.25 -19.48
N ILE A 192 5.78 -10.65 -19.87
CA ILE A 192 6.75 -11.29 -20.76
C ILE A 192 7.28 -12.59 -20.15
N ARG A 193 7.74 -12.56 -18.88
CA ARG A 193 8.20 -13.77 -18.16
C ARG A 193 7.10 -14.81 -17.97
N GLY A 194 5.85 -14.37 -17.82
CA GLY A 194 4.70 -15.27 -17.70
C GLY A 194 4.44 -16.12 -18.94
N LYS A 195 4.84 -15.66 -20.15
CA LYS A 195 4.68 -16.42 -21.39
C LYS A 195 5.61 -17.65 -21.49
N GLY A 196 6.69 -17.69 -20.72
CA GLY A 196 7.64 -18.81 -20.69
C GLY A 196 7.17 -20.05 -19.91
N GLY A 197 5.96 -20.02 -19.34
CA GLY A 197 5.43 -21.12 -18.53
C GLY A 197 6.29 -21.35 -17.29
N HIS A 198 6.99 -22.50 -17.22
CA HIS A 198 7.90 -22.81 -16.12
C HIS A 198 9.26 -22.12 -16.23
N ARG A 199 9.56 -21.49 -17.38
CA ARG A 199 10.82 -20.79 -17.61
C ARG A 199 10.67 -19.31 -17.25
N SER A 200 10.99 -18.97 -16.00
CA SER A 200 10.90 -17.61 -15.46
C SER A 200 12.07 -16.70 -15.83
N ILE A 201 13.17 -17.28 -16.34
CA ILE A 201 14.37 -16.57 -16.80
C ILE A 201 14.51 -16.78 -18.30
N LEU A 202 14.28 -15.71 -19.05
CA LEU A 202 14.43 -15.67 -20.51
C LEU A 202 15.85 -15.24 -20.85
N GLY A 203 16.46 -15.87 -21.85
CA GLY A 203 17.72 -15.40 -22.44
C GLY A 203 17.51 -14.17 -23.32
N PRO A 204 18.57 -13.43 -23.69
CA PRO A 204 18.45 -12.23 -24.53
C PRO A 204 17.78 -12.45 -25.91
N GLN A 205 17.85 -13.66 -26.46
CA GLN A 205 17.19 -14.01 -27.73
C GLN A 205 15.70 -14.33 -27.56
N GLU A 206 15.26 -14.59 -26.33
CA GLU A 206 13.90 -15.01 -25.98
C GLU A 206 13.05 -13.86 -25.42
N PHE A 207 13.69 -12.70 -25.20
CA PHE A 207 13.11 -11.48 -24.64
C PHE A 207 12.79 -10.49 -25.76
#